data_AF-A0A2D7FHJ5-F1
#
_entry.id   AF-A0A2D7FHJ5-F1
#
_cell.length_a   1.000
_cell.length_b   1.000
_cell.length_c   1.000
_cell.angle_alpha   90.00
_cell.angle_beta   90.00
_cell.angle_gamma   90.00
#
_symmetry.space_group_name_H-M   'P 1'
#
loop_
_entity.id
_entity.type
_entity.pdbx_description
1 polymer ?
#
loop_
_entity_poly.entity_id
_entity_poly.type
_entity_poly.pdbx_seq_one_letter_code
_entity_poly.pdbx_strand_id
1 'polypeptide(L)' 'MTTIALITIVGGIMIISGILGAVLAGIKNRDVSVWLAWTFLIPPTLLILLLLPRIKGTRPRRPTLDEEDTMSDHV' A
#
# COMPACT_ATOMS: atom_id res chain seq x y z
N MET A 1 7.46 -21.70 -21.38
CA MET A 1 7.48 -21.32 -19.94
C MET A 1 6.61 -22.30 -19.18
N THR A 2 7.12 -22.92 -18.12
CA THR A 2 6.31 -23.82 -17.28
C THR A 2 5.40 -23.03 -16.35
N THR A 3 4.24 -23.58 -15.99
CA THR A 3 3.26 -22.94 -15.09
C THR A 3 3.88 -22.52 -13.76
N ILE A 4 4.79 -23.35 -13.23
CA ILE A 4 5.54 -23.08 -12.00
C ILE A 4 6.43 -21.83 -12.14
N ALA A 5 7.12 -21.67 -13.26
CA ALA A 5 7.95 -20.48 -13.48
C ALA A 5 7.11 -19.20 -13.55
N LEU A 6 5.91 -19.29 -14.14
CA LEU A 6 5.00 -18.15 -14.27
C LEU A 6 4.49 -17.66 -12.90
N ILE A 7 4.04 -18.56 -12.02
CA ILE A 7 3.56 -18.18 -10.69
C ILE A 7 4.67 -17.58 -9.82
N THR A 8 5.89 -18.09 -9.92
CA THR A 8 7.04 -17.57 -9.16
C THR A 8 7.39 -16.16 -9.59
N ILE A 9 7.42 -15.90 -10.91
CA ILE A 9 7.70 -14.57 -11.46
C ILE A 9 6.61 -13.58 -11.03
N VAL A 10 5.33 -13.96 -11.17
CA VAL A 10 4.21 -13.10 -10.77
C VAL A 10 4.25 -12.80 -9.27
N GLY A 11 4.48 -13.80 -8.42
CA GLY A 11 4.60 -13.61 -6.97
C GLY A 11 5.78 -12.69 -6.60
N GLY A 12 6.92 -12.84 -7.27
CA GLY A 12 8.06 -11.93 -7.10
C GLY A 12 7.73 -10.49 -7.47
N ILE A 13 7.04 -10.28 -8.59
CA ILE A 13 6.60 -8.94 -9.03
C ILE A 13 5.64 -8.32 -8.00
N MET A 14 4.72 -9.10 -7.42
CA MET A 14 3.78 -8.65 -6.39
C MET A 14 4.49 -8.16 -5.13
N ILE A 15 5.46 -8.92 -4.62
CA ILE A 15 6.23 -8.55 -3.42
C ILE A 15 7.00 -7.25 -3.68
N ILE A 16 7.75 -7.18 -4.79
CA ILE A 16 8.55 -6.01 -5.15
C ILE A 16 7.65 -4.77 -5.30
N SER A 17 6.49 -4.93 -5.94
CA SER A 17 5.52 -3.84 -6.13
C SER A 17 4.90 -3.37 -4.81
N GLY A 18 4.62 -4.29 -3.88
CA GLY A 18 4.19 -3.97 -2.51
C GLY A 18 5.18 -3.07 -1.78
N ILE A 19 6.47 -3.44 -1.80
CA ILE A 19 7.55 -2.68 -1.15
C ILE A 19 7.70 -1.30 -1.80
N LEU A 20 7.74 -1.23 -3.13
CA LEU A 20 7.84 0.05 -3.84
C LEU A 20 6.64 0.96 -3.55
N GLY A 21 5.43 0.40 -3.52
CA GLY A 21 4.21 1.15 -3.21
C GLY A 21 4.22 1.73 -1.81
N ALA A 22 4.67 0.97 -0.81
CA ALA A 22 4.81 1.44 0.56
C ALA A 22 5.78 2.64 0.66
N VAL A 23 6.95 2.53 0.00
CA VAL A 23 7.96 3.60 -0.02
C VAL A 23 7.42 4.86 -0.71
N LEU A 24 6.85 4.70 -1.90
CA LEU A 24 6.27 5.81 -2.68
C LEU A 24 5.13 6.50 -1.92
N ALA A 25 4.28 5.74 -1.23
CA ALA A 25 3.18 6.28 -0.43
C ALA A 25 3.70 7.10 0.75
N GLY A 26 4.76 6.63 1.44
CA GLY A 26 5.42 7.38 2.50
C GLY A 26 5.96 8.72 2.00
N ILE A 27 6.67 8.73 0.87
CA ILE A 27 7.24 9.94 0.26
C ILE A 27 6.13 10.91 -0.19
N LYS A 28 5.04 10.37 -0.76
CA LYS A 28 3.90 11.16 -1.26
C LYS A 28 2.89 11.54 -0.17
N ASN A 29 3.21 11.29 1.11
CA ASN A 29 2.35 11.62 2.25
C ASN A 29 0.96 10.98 2.16
N ARG A 30 0.91 9.72 1.73
CA ARG A 30 -0.30 8.90 1.55
C ARG A 30 -0.29 7.71 2.51
N ASP A 31 -1.44 7.05 2.64
CA ASP A 31 -1.60 5.88 3.50
C ASP A 31 -0.76 4.69 3.03
N VAL A 32 0.32 4.42 3.77
CA VAL A 32 1.28 3.35 3.44
C VAL A 32 0.59 1.98 3.42
N SER A 33 -0.24 1.67 4.42
CA SER A 33 -0.92 0.38 4.51
C SER A 33 -1.86 0.11 3.34
N VAL A 34 -2.60 1.14 2.92
CA VAL A 34 -3.53 1.05 1.78
C VAL A 34 -2.77 0.85 0.48
N TRP A 35 -1.73 1.66 0.25
CA TRP A 35 -0.95 1.56 -0.99
C TRP A 35 -0.11 0.29 -1.07
N LEU A 36 0.44 -0.18 0.05
CA LEU A 36 1.14 -1.47 0.12
C LEU A 36 0.21 -2.62 -0.29
N ALA A 37 -1.01 -2.66 0.26
CA ALA A 37 -1.97 -3.71 -0.05
C ALA A 37 -2.37 -3.69 -1.54
N TRP A 38 -2.65 -2.49 -2.09
CA TRP A 38 -3.03 -2.35 -3.49
C TRP A 38 -1.90 -2.67 -4.46
N THR A 39 -0.67 -2.24 -4.20
CA THR A 39 0.46 -2.52 -5.11
C THR A 39 0.96 -3.95 -4.99
N PHE A 40 0.74 -4.61 -3.85
CA PHE A 40 0.98 -6.05 -3.71
C PHE A 40 -0.06 -6.87 -4.49
N LEU A 41 -1.35 -6.57 -4.33
CA LEU A 41 -2.44 -7.31 -4.97
C LEU A 41 -2.54 -7.03 -6.48
N ILE A 42 -2.34 -5.78 -6.88
CA ILE A 42 -2.45 -5.31 -8.25
C ILE A 42 -1.19 -4.48 -8.56
N PRO A 43 -0.08 -5.11 -8.97
CA PRO A 43 1.18 -4.44 -9.27
C PRO A 43 1.06 -3.19 -10.15
N PRO A 44 0.19 -3.15 -11.19
CA PRO A 44 0.01 -1.95 -12.01
C PRO A 44 -0.44 -0.69 -11.25
N THR A 45 -1.05 -0.82 -10.06
CA THR A 45 -1.47 0.35 -9.25
C THR A 45 -0.28 1.20 -8.79
N LEU A 46 0.95 0.67 -8.83
CA LEU A 46 2.17 1.43 -8.60
C LEU A 46 2.31 2.61 -9.57
N LEU A 47 1.87 2.45 -10.82
CA LEU A 47 1.90 3.53 -11.82
C LEU A 47 0.94 4.66 -11.46
N ILE A 48 -0.23 4.31 -10.92
CA ILE A 48 -1.22 5.29 -10.43
C ILE A 48 -0.60 6.08 -9.28
N LEU A 49 0.06 5.40 -8.34
CA LEU A 49 0.75 6.05 -7.23
C LEU A 49 1.87 6.99 -7.72
N LEU A 50 2.61 6.58 -8.74
CA LEU A 50 3.68 7.38 -9.34
C LEU A 50 3.13 8.69 -9.93
N LEU A 51 2.00 8.61 -10.64
CA LEU A 51 1.35 9.74 -11.30
C LEU A 51 0.67 10.69 -10.29
N LEU A 52 0.19 10.16 -9.18
CA LEU A 52 -0.52 10.93 -8.17
C LEU A 52 0.39 11.96 -7.47
N PRO A 53 -0.05 13.21 -7.31
CA PRO A 53 0.74 14.22 -6.62
C PRO A 53 0.85 13.89 -5.11
N ARG A 54 1.92 14.41 -4.51
CA ARG A 54 2.13 14.38 -3.06
C ARG A 54 1.05 15.21 -2.35
N ILE A 55 0.44 14.65 -1.30
CA ILE A 55 -0.54 15.38 -0.48
C ILE A 55 0.19 16.44 0.34
N LYS A 56 -0.24 17.69 0.21
CA LYS A 56 0.24 18.83 1.01
C LYS A 56 -0.58 18.92 2.31
N GLY A 57 0.09 19.12 3.45
CA GLY A 57 -0.55 19.22 4.76
C GLY A 57 -0.16 18.10 5.72
N THR A 58 -0.77 18.09 6.90
CA THR A 58 -0.62 17.02 7.88
C THR A 58 -1.06 15.70 7.27
N ARG A 59 -0.23 14.67 7.44
CA ARG A 59 -0.58 13.32 7.01
C ARG A 59 -1.92 12.94 7.67
N PRO A 60 -2.94 12.49 6.92
CA PRO A 60 -4.10 11.89 7.52
C PRO A 60 -3.61 10.72 8.39
N ARG A 61 -3.68 10.88 9.71
CA ARG A 61 -3.38 9.80 10.64
C ARG A 61 -4.63 8.92 10.65
N ARG A 62 -4.54 7.74 10.05
CA ARG A 62 -5.55 6.71 10.32
C ARG A 62 -5.42 6.33 11.80
N PRO A 63 -6.53 6.30 12.56
CA PRO A 63 -6.53 5.80 13.93
C PRO A 63 -5.89 4.41 13.99
N THR A 64 -5.18 4.10 15.07
CA THR A 64 -4.72 2.73 15.30
C THR A 64 -5.89 1.84 15.67
N LEU A 65 -5.76 0.53 15.48
CA LEU A 65 -6.79 -0.44 15.91
C LEU A 65 -7.14 -0.26 17.40
N ASP A 66 -6.12 -0.09 18.25
CA ASP A 66 -6.33 0.16 19.68
C ASP A 66 -7.13 1.45 19.98
N GLU A 67 -6.95 2.49 19.17
CA GLU A 67 -7.71 3.75 19.28
C GLU A 67 -9.17 3.55 18.83
N GLU A 68 -9.40 2.72 17.81
CA GLU A 68 -10.74 2.35 17.33
C GLU A 68 -11.49 1.50 18.37
N ASP A 69 -10.81 0.51 18.98
CA ASP A 69 -11.38 -0.36 20.02
C ASP A 69 -11.79 0.47 21.25
N THR A 70 -10.91 1.35 21.72
CA THR A 70 -11.20 2.26 22.86
C THR A 70 -12.40 3.16 22.58
N MET A 71 -12.53 3.68 21.35
CA MET A 71 -13.67 4.51 20.97
C MET A 71 -14.98 3.71 20.90
N SER A 72 -14.92 2.44 20.50
CA SER A 72 -16.10 1.56 20.46
C SER A 72 -16.60 1.13 21.84
N ASP A 73 -15.68 0.96 22.80
CA ASP A 73 -16.01 0.63 24.20
C ASP A 73 -16.64 1.79 24.99
N HIS A 74 -16.58 3.01 24.44
CA HIS A 74 -17.09 4.23 25.08
C HIS A 74 -18.39 4.77 24.46
N VAL A 75 -19.04 4.00 23.57
CA VAL A 75 -20.34 4.30 22.92
C VAL A 75 -21.43 3.37 23.42
#